data_AF-W1WQD9-F1
#
_entry.id   AF-W1WQD9-F1
#
_cell.length_a   1.000
_cell.length_b   1.000
_cell.length_c   1.000
_cell.angle_alpha   90.00
_cell.angle_beta   90.00
_cell.angle_gamma   90.00
#
_symmetry.space_group_name_H-M   'P 1'
#
loop_
_entity.id
_entity.type
_entity.pdbx_description
1 polymer ?
#
loop_
_entity_poly.entity_id
_entity_poly.type
_entity_poly.pdbx_seq_one_letter_code
_entity_poly.pdbx_strand_id
1 'polypeptide(L)'
;MRKYVLSVDKSKPIELEITNILDDDKTIVRGRLNTYHLDYDVETSSVLLSFTLEDDRETIYSIRLQEDDSLLKCLDCTPQEVFFNIVNFLGEVIHKAKSVGYTLVMKLDYQASRLFVKDLTKIGEEYRVFNGELVY
;
A
#
# COMPACT_ATOMS: atom_id res chain seq x y z
N MET A 1 13.91 -5.20 -34.56
CA MET A 1 13.43 -5.64 -33.23
C MET A 1 12.46 -4.59 -32.72
N ARG A 2 11.15 -4.87 -32.66
CA ARG A 2 10.14 -3.89 -32.22
C ARG A 2 10.16 -3.88 -30.69
N LYS A 3 10.55 -2.75 -30.10
CA LYS A 3 10.49 -2.51 -28.66
C LYS A 3 9.01 -2.36 -28.30
N TYR A 4 8.41 -3.38 -27.70
CA TYR A 4 7.12 -3.24 -27.06
C TYR A 4 7.33 -2.43 -25.79
N VAL A 5 7.26 -1.11 -25.92
CA VAL A 5 7.08 -0.24 -24.76
C VAL A 5 5.58 -0.32 -24.47
N LEU A 6 5.21 -0.99 -23.38
CA LEU A 6 3.91 -0.80 -22.75
C LEU A 6 3.88 0.65 -22.27
N SER A 7 3.67 1.61 -23.18
CA SER A 7 3.41 2.99 -22.79
C SER A 7 1.99 2.99 -22.22
N VAL A 8 1.91 2.89 -20.89
CA VAL A 8 0.66 3.14 -20.18
C VAL A 8 0.34 4.60 -20.41
N ASP A 9 -0.67 4.81 -21.24
CA ASP A 9 -1.31 6.08 -21.56
C ASP A 9 -1.45 6.95 -20.30
N LYS A 10 -0.89 8.16 -20.33
CA LYS A 10 -1.04 9.24 -19.31
C LYS A 10 -1.20 8.73 -17.86
N SER A 11 -0.15 8.16 -17.27
CA SER A 11 -0.18 7.81 -15.84
C SER A 11 -0.53 9.06 -15.03
N LYS A 12 -1.71 9.08 -14.40
CA LYS A 12 -2.07 10.15 -13.47
C LYS A 12 -1.17 10.04 -12.23
N PRO A 13 -0.80 11.16 -11.58
CA PRO A 13 -0.13 11.10 -10.30
C PRO A 13 -1.02 10.34 -9.31
N ILE A 14 -0.40 9.53 -8.45
CA ILE A 14 -1.12 8.86 -7.37
C ILE A 14 -1.14 9.81 -6.18
N GLU A 15 -2.33 10.23 -5.80
CA GLU A 15 -2.55 10.84 -4.49
C GLU A 15 -2.57 9.73 -3.43
N LEU A 16 -1.82 9.91 -2.35
CA LEU A 16 -1.80 9.03 -1.19
C LEU A 16 -2.38 9.79 0.01
N GLU A 17 -3.19 9.12 0.81
CA GLU A 17 -3.69 9.64 2.07
C GLU A 17 -3.65 8.54 3.14
N ILE A 18 -3.00 8.84 4.25
CA ILE A 18 -2.88 7.98 5.43
C ILE A 18 -3.46 8.72 6.63
N THR A 19 -4.52 8.18 7.22
CA THR A 19 -5.16 8.74 8.42
C THR A 19 -5.05 7.78 9.61
N ASN A 20 -5.30 8.28 10.81
CA ASN A 20 -5.50 7.44 11.99
C ASN A 20 -6.98 7.01 12.06
N ILE A 21 -7.26 5.73 12.29
CA ILE A 21 -8.65 5.23 12.38
C ILE A 21 -9.42 5.80 13.59
N LEU A 22 -8.72 6.16 14.66
CA LEU A 22 -9.33 6.69 15.89
C LEU A 22 -9.63 8.19 15.80
N ASP A 23 -9.05 8.86 14.80
CA ASP A 23 -9.17 10.29 14.56
C ASP A 23 -9.04 10.52 13.06
N ASP A 24 -10.12 10.25 12.31
CA ASP A 24 -10.14 10.34 10.85
C ASP A 24 -9.79 11.77 10.34
N ASP A 25 -9.95 12.80 11.20
CA ASP A 25 -9.56 14.19 10.89
C ASP A 25 -8.04 14.41 11.00
N LYS A 26 -7.31 13.48 11.62
CA LYS A 26 -5.85 13.54 11.74
C LYS A 26 -5.17 12.79 10.61
N THR A 27 -4.99 13.49 9.49
CA THR A 27 -4.10 13.07 8.41
C THR A 27 -2.67 12.95 8.93
N ILE A 28 -2.08 11.77 8.79
CA ILE A 28 -0.69 11.46 9.16
C ILE A 28 0.22 11.80 7.99
N VAL A 29 -0.14 11.32 6.80
CA VAL A 29 0.59 11.55 5.55
C VAL A 29 -0.41 11.84 4.45
N ARG A 30 -0.18 12.89 3.65
CA ARG A 30 -0.97 13.17 2.46
C ARG A 30 -0.13 13.88 1.41
N GLY A 31 -0.25 13.44 0.17
CA GLY A 31 0.38 14.09 -0.96
C GLY A 31 0.51 13.17 -2.16
N ARG A 32 1.15 13.69 -3.21
CA ARG A 32 1.42 12.94 -4.43
C ARG A 32 2.65 12.07 -4.25
N LEU A 33 2.56 10.80 -4.63
CA LEU A 33 3.70 9.91 -4.66
C LEU A 33 4.72 10.35 -5.73
N ASN A 34 5.95 10.61 -5.30
CA ASN A 34 7.08 10.87 -6.18
C ASN A 34 7.77 9.56 -6.58
N THR A 35 8.20 8.78 -5.59
CA THR A 35 8.78 7.43 -5.78
C THR A 35 8.19 6.47 -4.76
N TYR A 36 8.14 5.19 -5.10
CA TYR A 36 7.87 4.12 -4.14
C TYR A 36 8.66 2.87 -4.50
N HIS A 37 9.01 2.07 -3.49
CA HIS A 37 9.59 0.76 -3.63
C HIS A 37 8.94 -0.23 -2.66
N LEU A 38 8.95 -1.50 -3.02
CA LEU A 38 8.45 -2.60 -2.20
C LEU A 38 9.63 -3.52 -1.92
N ASP A 39 9.97 -3.65 -0.64
CA ASP A 39 10.95 -4.60 -0.16
C ASP A 39 10.27 -5.72 0.63
N TYR A 40 10.96 -6.85 0.75
CA TYR A 40 10.48 -7.98 1.53
C TYR A 40 11.46 -8.28 2.66
N ASP A 41 10.95 -8.23 3.88
CA ASP A 41 11.65 -8.71 5.06
C ASP A 41 11.28 -10.18 5.27
N VAL A 42 12.24 -11.06 4.98
CA VAL A 42 12.10 -12.50 5.10
C VAL A 42 11.97 -12.93 6.56
N GLU A 43 12.60 -12.23 7.50
CA GLU A 43 12.61 -12.61 8.92
C GLU A 43 11.22 -12.42 9.54
N THR A 44 10.57 -11.31 9.22
CA THR A 44 9.22 -10.98 9.72
C THR A 44 8.11 -11.39 8.76
N SER A 45 8.46 -11.94 7.60
CA SER A 45 7.51 -12.20 6.50
C SER A 45 6.65 -10.99 6.14
N SER A 46 7.23 -9.79 6.20
CA SER A 46 6.54 -8.52 5.97
C SER A 46 7.02 -7.83 4.70
N VAL A 47 6.12 -7.07 4.09
CA VAL A 47 6.41 -6.19 2.96
C VAL A 47 6.59 -4.76 3.47
N LEU A 48 7.68 -4.13 3.06
CA LEU A 48 7.96 -2.73 3.34
C LEU A 48 7.66 -1.90 2.09
N LEU A 49 6.56 -1.15 2.12
CA LEU A 49 6.26 -0.11 1.13
C LEU A 49 6.92 1.19 1.58
N SER A 50 8.02 1.57 0.95
CA SER A 50 8.62 2.89 1.21
C SER A 50 8.40 3.84 0.06
N PHE A 51 8.21 5.12 0.39
CA PHE A 51 7.85 6.13 -0.59
C PHE A 51 8.29 7.53 -0.18
N THR A 52 8.35 8.42 -1.17
CA THR A 52 8.56 9.85 -1.00
C THR A 52 7.39 10.62 -1.62
N LEU A 53 7.16 11.84 -1.16
CA LEU A 53 6.13 12.71 -1.71
C LEU A 53 6.74 13.74 -2.67
N GLU A 54 5.94 14.25 -3.61
CA GLU A 54 6.41 15.28 -4.55
C GLU A 54 6.82 16.57 -3.84
N ASP A 55 6.07 16.94 -2.79
CA ASP A 55 6.26 18.15 -1.97
C ASP A 55 7.30 17.95 -0.86
N ASP A 56 7.65 16.70 -0.54
CA ASP A 56 8.66 16.33 0.46
C ASP A 56 9.44 15.10 -0.01
N ARG A 57 10.56 15.37 -0.69
CA ARG A 57 11.42 14.35 -1.32
C ARG A 57 12.56 13.87 -0.41
N GLU A 58 12.78 14.54 0.72
CA GLU A 58 13.85 14.20 1.65
C GLU A 58 13.36 13.17 2.68
N THR A 59 12.09 13.25 3.08
CA THR A 59 11.49 12.28 4.00
C THR A 59 11.13 10.99 3.26
N ILE A 60 11.69 9.88 3.73
CA ILE A 60 11.30 8.54 3.30
C ILE A 60 10.31 8.00 4.33
N TYR A 61 9.08 7.77 3.88
CA TYR A 61 8.05 7.12 4.68
C TYR A 61 8.08 5.62 4.38
N SER A 62 7.95 4.76 5.38
CA SER A 62 7.91 3.31 5.20
C SER A 62 6.71 2.71 5.92
N ILE A 63 5.89 1.92 5.22
CA ILE A 63 4.80 1.16 5.82
C ILE A 63 5.20 -0.31 5.83
N ARG A 64 5.14 -0.93 7.00
CA ARG A 64 5.27 -2.38 7.13
C ARG A 64 3.88 -3.01 7.01
N LEU A 65 3.74 -3.99 6.11
CA LEU A 65 2.54 -4.77 5.90
C LEU A 65 2.85 -6.25 6.11
N GLN A 66 2.09 -6.90 6.98
CA GLN A 66 2.09 -8.33 7.18
C GLN A 66 0.66 -8.82 7.04
N GLU A 67 0.46 -9.98 6.43
CA GLU A 67 -0.86 -10.59 6.41
C GLU A 67 -1.35 -10.82 7.84
N ASP A 68 -2.65 -10.65 8.05
CA ASP A 68 -3.27 -11.06 9.31
C ASP A 68 -3.46 -12.58 9.28
N ASP A 69 -2.70 -13.30 10.10
CA ASP A 69 -2.76 -14.77 10.22
C ASP A 69 -4.20 -15.28 10.47
N SER A 70 -5.05 -14.47 11.12
CA SER A 70 -6.45 -14.83 11.36
C SER A 70 -7.36 -14.69 10.13
N LEU A 71 -6.92 -13.91 9.13
CA LEU A 71 -7.62 -13.66 7.86
C LEU A 71 -6.97 -14.38 6.68
N LEU A 72 -5.74 -14.89 6.88
CA LEU A 72 -5.04 -15.75 5.95
C LEU A 72 -5.85 -17.04 5.74
N LYS A 73 -6.55 -17.10 4.61
CA LYS A 73 -7.24 -18.33 4.15
C LYS A 73 -6.27 -19.46 3.78
N CYS A 74 -4.96 -19.20 3.86
CA CYS A 74 -3.88 -20.08 3.48
C CYS A 74 -3.02 -20.38 4.71
N LEU A 75 -3.42 -21.42 5.45
CA LEU A 75 -2.77 -21.85 6.70
C LEU A 75 -1.32 -22.30 6.51
N ASP A 76 -0.93 -22.67 5.28
CA ASP A 76 0.40 -23.21 4.94
C ASP A 76 1.14 -22.36 3.89
N CYS A 77 0.77 -21.10 3.71
CA CYS A 77 1.43 -20.24 2.73
C CYS A 77 2.91 -20.06 3.08
N THR A 78 3.77 -20.30 2.11
CA THR A 78 5.19 -20.00 2.19
C THR A 78 5.41 -18.49 2.34
N PRO A 79 6.55 -18.05 2.92
CA PRO A 79 6.90 -16.63 2.99
C PRO A 79 6.82 -15.93 1.62
N GLN A 80 7.20 -16.63 0.55
CA GLN A 80 7.10 -16.13 -0.83
C GLN A 80 5.65 -15.94 -1.29
N GLU A 81 4.75 -16.85 -0.96
CA GLU A 81 3.33 -16.70 -1.28
C GLU A 81 2.69 -15.55 -0.51
N VAL A 82 3.06 -15.36 0.77
CA VAL A 82 2.65 -14.19 1.56
C VAL A 82 3.12 -12.90 0.89
N PHE A 83 4.40 -12.84 0.49
CA PHE A 83 4.95 -11.70 -0.25
C PHE A 83 4.14 -11.39 -1.52
N PHE A 84 3.92 -12.40 -2.37
CA PHE A 84 3.17 -12.20 -3.62
C PHE A 84 1.71 -11.81 -3.36
N ASN A 85 1.07 -12.31 -2.31
CA ASN A 85 -0.30 -11.93 -1.96
C ASN A 85 -0.42 -10.45 -1.59
N ILE A 86 0.55 -9.92 -0.84
CA ILE A 86 0.58 -8.49 -0.49
C ILE A 86 0.93 -7.65 -1.72
N VAL A 87 1.99 -8.00 -2.45
CA VAL A 87 2.48 -7.23 -3.60
C VAL A 87 1.49 -7.22 -4.76
N ASN A 88 0.81 -8.34 -5.04
CA ASN A 88 -0.21 -8.39 -6.10
C ASN A 88 -1.36 -7.44 -5.78
N PHE A 89 -1.85 -7.45 -4.55
CA PHE A 89 -2.90 -6.53 -4.12
C PHE A 89 -2.46 -5.07 -4.18
N LEU A 90 -1.29 -4.73 -3.61
CA LEU A 90 -0.77 -3.37 -3.70
C LEU A 90 -0.57 -2.93 -5.16
N GLY A 91 -0.07 -3.82 -6.02
CA GLY A 91 0.10 -3.59 -7.44
C GLY A 91 -1.22 -3.28 -8.14
N GLU A 92 -2.29 -4.03 -7.87
CA GLU A 92 -3.62 -3.80 -8.43
C GLU A 92 -4.22 -2.47 -7.97
N VAL A 93 -4.15 -2.16 -6.67
CA VAL A 93 -4.69 -0.92 -6.11
C VAL A 93 -3.92 0.30 -6.65
N ILE A 94 -2.59 0.24 -6.68
CA ILE A 94 -1.73 1.30 -7.25
C ILE A 94 -2.01 1.49 -8.75
N HIS A 95 -2.17 0.40 -9.49
CA HIS A 95 -2.52 0.46 -10.91
C HIS A 95 -3.90 1.11 -11.12
N LYS A 96 -4.88 0.79 -10.26
CA LYS A 96 -6.21 1.39 -10.30
C LYS A 96 -6.15 2.89 -9.97
N ALA A 97 -5.38 3.28 -8.96
CA ALA A 97 -5.12 4.68 -8.62
C ALA A 97 -4.55 5.45 -9.82
N LYS A 98 -3.52 4.91 -10.48
CA LYS A 98 -2.91 5.51 -11.70
C LYS A 98 -3.86 5.63 -12.89
N SER A 99 -4.68 4.60 -13.13
CA SER A 99 -5.52 4.52 -14.33
C SER A 99 -6.77 5.39 -14.23
N VAL A 100 -7.43 5.43 -13.07
CA VAL A 100 -8.68 6.18 -12.89
C VAL A 100 -8.43 7.56 -12.26
N GLY A 101 -7.34 7.72 -11.52
CA GLY A 101 -7.03 8.93 -10.74
C GLY A 101 -7.69 8.92 -9.36
N TYR A 102 -7.75 7.75 -8.72
CA TYR A 102 -8.22 7.62 -7.35
C TYR A 102 -7.09 7.89 -6.36
N THR A 103 -7.45 8.37 -5.18
CA THR A 103 -6.55 8.43 -4.02
C THR A 103 -6.35 7.04 -3.46
N LEU A 104 -5.10 6.66 -3.24
CA LEU A 104 -4.73 5.49 -2.46
C LEU A 104 -4.93 5.84 -0.98
N VAL A 105 -6.02 5.34 -0.40
CA VAL A 105 -6.39 5.63 0.99
C VAL A 105 -5.96 4.48 1.89
N MET A 106 -5.25 4.82 2.97
CA MET A 106 -4.90 3.91 4.03
C MET A 106 -5.33 4.47 5.39
N LYS A 107 -5.76 3.61 6.30
CA LYS A 107 -6.03 3.97 7.70
C LYS A 107 -5.17 3.15 8.62
N LEU A 108 -4.52 3.80 9.58
CA LEU A 108 -3.67 3.18 10.59
C LEU A 108 -4.39 3.13 11.93
N ASP A 109 -4.38 1.95 12.54
CA ASP A 109 -4.73 1.75 13.94
C ASP A 109 -3.45 1.46 14.72
N TYR A 110 -2.89 2.48 15.36
CA TYR A 110 -1.69 2.34 16.18
C TYR A 110 -1.92 1.48 17.43
N GLN A 111 -3.15 1.40 17.94
CA GLN A 111 -3.43 0.62 19.15
C GLN A 111 -3.48 -0.87 18.83
N ALA A 112 -4.09 -1.22 17.70
CA ALA A 112 -4.20 -2.61 17.25
C ALA A 112 -3.05 -3.06 16.34
N SER A 113 -2.13 -2.15 15.96
CA SER A 113 -1.09 -2.39 14.94
C SER A 113 -1.68 -2.91 13.62
N ARG A 114 -2.74 -2.24 13.16
CA ARG A 114 -3.47 -2.61 11.94
C ARG A 114 -3.40 -1.52 10.89
N LEU A 115 -3.30 -1.96 9.64
CA LEU A 115 -3.36 -1.11 8.47
C LEU A 115 -4.55 -1.54 7.60
N PHE A 116 -5.42 -0.61 7.30
CA PHE A 116 -6.56 -0.78 6.40
C PHE A 116 -6.23 -0.10 5.08
N VAL A 117 -6.10 -0.87 4.00
CA VAL A 117 -5.84 -0.34 2.67
C VAL A 117 -7.11 -0.43 1.85
N LYS A 118 -7.60 0.71 1.32
CA LYS A 118 -8.82 0.74 0.53
C LYS A 118 -8.66 -0.10 -0.74
N ASP A 119 -9.56 -1.06 -0.94
CA ASP A 119 -9.57 -1.91 -2.13
C ASP A 119 -10.26 -1.16 -3.28
N LEU A 120 -9.45 -0.49 -4.11
CA LEU A 120 -9.94 0.24 -5.28
C LEU A 120 -10.47 -0.67 -6.40
N THR A 121 -10.30 -1.99 -6.29
CA THR A 121 -10.82 -2.96 -7.28
C THR A 121 -12.30 -3.27 -7.05
N LYS A 122 -12.82 -3.00 -5.85
CA LYS A 122 -14.20 -3.27 -5.43
C LYS A 122 -15.09 -2.04 -5.59
N ILE A 123 -16.40 -2.28 -5.66
CA ILE A 123 -17.41 -1.22 -5.66
C ILE A 123 -17.83 -0.98 -4.20
N GLY A 124 -17.55 0.21 -3.67
CA GLY A 124 -17.91 0.60 -2.30
C GLY A 124 -16.70 0.95 -1.43
N GLU A 125 -16.92 0.95 -0.12
CA GLU A 125 -15.89 1.21 0.88
C GLU A 125 -15.40 -0.08 1.53
N GLU A 126 -14.70 -0.88 0.73
CA GLU A 126 -14.03 -2.09 1.21
C GLU A 126 -12.55 -1.80 1.49
N TYR A 127 -12.05 -2.38 2.57
CA TYR A 127 -10.65 -2.29 2.98
C TYR A 127 -10.09 -3.68 3.18
N ARG A 128 -8.88 -3.90 2.66
CA ARG A 128 -8.07 -5.05 3.04
C ARG A 128 -7.29 -4.70 4.31
N VAL A 129 -7.33 -5.60 5.27
CA VAL A 129 -6.69 -5.41 6.58
C VAL A 129 -5.37 -6.18 6.61
N PHE A 130 -4.34 -5.52 7.12
CA PHE A 130 -3.03 -6.07 7.38
C PHE A 130 -2.64 -5.80 8.82
N ASN A 131 -1.81 -6.66 9.39
CA ASN A 131 -0.98 -6.24 10.53
C ASN A 131 0.04 -5.24 9.97
N GLY A 132 0.08 -4.03 10.51
CA GLY A 132 0.91 -3.00 9.89
C GLY A 132 1.06 -1.74 10.71
N GLU A 133 2.16 -1.05 10.43
CA GLU A 133 2.58 0.16 11.13
C GLU A 133 3.31 1.09 10.16
N LEU A 134 3.32 2.38 10.50
CA LEU A 134 4.14 3.38 9.83
C LEU A 134 5.48 3.49 10.56
N VAL A 135 6.56 3.28 9.81
CA VAL A 135 7.95 3.29 10.23
C VAL A 135 8.59 4.55 9.65
N TYR A 136 9.30 5.30 10.50
CA TYR A 136 10.04 6.52 10.14
C TYR A 136 11.50 6.38 10.55
#